data_AF-A0A960DQ53-F1
#
_entry.id   AF-A0A960DQ53-F1
#
_cell.length_a   1.000
_cell.length_b   1.000
_cell.length_c   1.000
_cell.angle_alpha   90.00
_cell.angle_beta   90.00
_cell.angle_gamma   90.00
#
_symmetry.space_group_name_H-M   'P 1'
#
loop_
_entity.id
_entity.type
_entity.pdbx_description
1 polymer ?
#
loop_
_entity_poly.entity_id
_entity_poly.type
_entity_poly.pdbx_seq_one_letter_code
_entity_poly.pdbx_strand_id
1 'polypeptide(L)' 'MIELQPLLADLELLVNTESPSLDLDRLAVSAATLADVMTTRLGTPPEIVDSPAGPHVWWQGGGTPKVLIVGHHDTVFP' A
#
# COMPACT_ATOMS: atom_id res chain seq x y z
N MET A 1 -20.07 -2.25 4.73
CA MET A 1 -19.95 -1.30 3.60
C MET A 1 -18.86 -0.32 4.01
N ILE A 2 -17.91 0.01 3.14
CA ILE A 2 -16.99 1.12 3.45
C ILE A 2 -17.80 2.41 3.35
N GLU A 3 -17.81 3.18 4.43
CA GLU A 3 -18.41 4.51 4.45
C GLU A 3 -17.52 5.49 3.66
N LEU A 4 -18.13 6.50 3.03
CA LEU A 4 -17.42 7.44 2.16
C LEU A 4 -16.33 8.22 2.93
N GLN A 5 -16.62 8.67 4.14
CA GLN A 5 -15.69 9.51 4.90
C GLN A 5 -14.39 8.77 5.29
N PRO A 6 -14.44 7.54 5.83
CA PRO A 6 -13.23 6.75 6.03
C PRO A 6 -12.47 6.44 4.73
N LEU A 7 -13.15 6.23 3.60
CA LEU A 7 -12.47 6.01 2.32
C LEU A 7 -11.67 7.25 1.87
N LEU A 8 -12.28 8.43 2.00
CA LEU A 8 -11.62 9.69 1.66
C LEU A 8 -10.44 9.98 2.58
N ALA A 9 -10.52 9.62 3.87
CA ALA A 9 -9.41 9.78 4.80
C ALA A 9 -8.21 8.90 4.45
N ASP A 10 -8.45 7.63 4.08
CA ASP A 10 -7.37 6.75 3.60
C ASP A 10 -6.76 7.28 2.31
N LEU A 11 -7.60 7.76 1.38
CA LEU A 11 -7.13 8.33 0.13
C LEU A 11 -6.29 9.60 0.36
N GLU A 12 -6.75 10.50 1.23
CA GLU A 12 -6.01 11.71 1.59
C GLU A 12 -4.65 11.36 2.20
N LEU A 13 -4.59 10.37 3.10
CA LEU A 13 -3.34 9.89 3.67
C LEU A 13 -2.39 9.37 2.57
N LEU A 14 -2.88 8.48 1.70
CA LEU A 14 -2.05 7.87 0.67
C LEU A 14 -1.59 8.89 -0.39
N VAL A 15 -2.44 9.86 -0.75
CA VAL A 15 -2.09 10.92 -1.72
C VAL A 15 -1.07 11.90 -1.14
N ASN A 16 -1.17 12.24 0.15
CA ASN A 16 -0.20 13.13 0.80
C ASN A 16 1.11 12.44 1.19
N THR A 17 1.20 11.11 1.04
CA THR A 17 2.46 10.37 1.18
C THR A 17 3.13 10.25 -0.18
N GLU A 18 4.05 11.16 -0.46
CA GLU A 18 4.85 11.19 -1.70
C GLU A 18 5.54 9.84 -1.95
N SER A 19 5.39 9.31 -3.17
CA SER A 19 5.94 8.02 -3.59
C SER A 19 6.51 8.05 -5.02
N PRO A 20 7.38 9.01 -5.39
CA PRO A 20 7.92 9.06 -6.74
C PRO A 20 8.67 7.77 -7.10
N SER A 21 8.43 7.25 -8.30
CA SER A 21 9.13 6.07 -8.81
C SER A 21 10.65 6.30 -8.75
N LEU A 22 11.40 5.26 -8.36
CA LEU A 22 12.86 5.27 -8.19
C LEU A 22 13.41 6.07 -7.00
N ASP A 23 12.57 6.75 -6.21
CA ASP A 23 12.97 7.30 -4.92
C ASP A 23 12.73 6.24 -3.83
N LEU A 24 13.75 5.42 -3.56
CA LEU A 24 13.63 4.26 -2.68
C LEU A 24 13.24 4.63 -1.25
N ASP A 25 13.71 5.76 -0.74
CA ASP A 25 13.41 6.21 0.62
C ASP A 25 11.94 6.59 0.74
N ARG A 26 11.40 7.32 -0.25
CA ARG A 26 9.98 7.66 -0.31
C ARG A 26 9.10 6.44 -0.55
N LEU A 27 9.54 5.50 -1.38
CA LEU A 27 8.83 4.24 -1.59
C LEU A 27 8.77 3.39 -0.32
N ALA A 28 9.81 3.41 0.52
CA ALA A 28 9.78 2.75 1.82
C ALA A 28 8.72 3.36 2.76
N VAL A 29 8.63 4.69 2.82
CA VAL A 29 7.60 5.39 3.61
C VAL A 29 6.19 5.10 3.07
N SER A 30 6.03 5.12 1.74
CA SER A 30 4.77 4.80 1.08
C SER A 30 4.31 3.37 1.36
N ALA A 31 5.21 2.39 1.27
CA ALA A 31 4.91 0.99 1.57
C ALA A 31 4.50 0.77 3.04
N ALA A 32 5.19 1.42 3.98
CA ALA A 32 4.81 1.37 5.40
C ALA A 32 3.42 1.99 5.64
N THR A 33 3.15 3.15 5.03
CA THR A 33 1.84 3.83 5.13
C THR A 33 0.72 2.94 4.57
N LEU A 34 0.94 2.32 3.41
CA LEU A 34 -0.01 1.39 2.81
C LEU A 34 -0.23 0.16 3.70
N ALA A 35 0.84 -0.38 4.31
CA ALA A 35 0.74 -1.50 5.23
C ALA A 35 -0.14 -1.19 6.46
N ASP A 36 -0.05 0.02 7.01
CA ASP A 36 -0.90 0.46 8.14
C ASP A 36 -2.38 0.57 7.73
N VAL A 37 -2.65 1.14 6.54
CA VAL A 37 -4.02 1.20 5.99
C VAL A 37 -4.56 -0.21 5.76
N MET A 38 -3.78 -1.10 5.14
CA MET A 38 -4.19 -2.49 4.91
C MET A 38 -4.44 -3.24 6.21
N THR A 39 -3.59 -3.07 7.22
CA THR A 39 -3.79 -3.68 8.54
C THR A 39 -5.11 -3.21 9.17
N THR A 40 -5.38 -1.91 9.11
CA THR A 40 -6.59 -1.30 9.67
C THR A 40 -7.86 -1.80 8.96
N ARG A 41 -7.80 -1.98 7.62
CA ARG A 41 -8.97 -2.34 6.80
C ARG A 41 -9.19 -3.84 6.64
N LEU A 42 -8.12 -4.62 6.63
CA LEU A 42 -8.13 -6.06 6.32
C LEU A 42 -7.87 -6.92 7.56
N GLY A 43 -7.45 -6.32 8.68
CA GLY A 43 -7.28 -6.98 9.98
C GLY A 43 -5.94 -7.68 10.18
N THR A 44 -5.15 -7.87 9.13
CA THR A 44 -3.79 -8.42 9.21
C THR A 44 -2.81 -7.60 8.38
N PRO A 45 -1.55 -7.46 8.82
CA PRO A 45 -0.56 -6.70 8.07
C PRO A 45 -0.13 -7.46 6.80
N PRO A 46 0.21 -6.74 5.72
CA PRO A 46 0.97 -7.30 4.62
C PRO A 46 2.42 -7.60 5.03
N GLU A 47 3.08 -8.47 4.27
CA GLU A 47 4.52 -8.57 4.23
C GLU A 47 5.08 -7.48 3.30
N ILE A 48 6.15 -6.80 3.74
CA ILE A 48 6.92 -5.91 2.88
C ILE A 48 8.10 -6.70 2.32
N VAL A 49 8.15 -6.83 1.00
CA VAL A 49 9.17 -7.62 0.29
C VAL A 49 10.12 -6.66 -0.45
N ASP A 50 11.39 -6.66 -0.06
CA ASP A 50 12.39 -5.78 -0.67
C ASP A 50 12.66 -6.12 -2.15
N SER A 51 12.87 -5.10 -2.97
CA SER A 51 13.32 -5.25 -4.36
C SER A 51 14.27 -4.12 -4.76
N PRO A 52 15.08 -4.30 -5.83
CA PRO A 52 15.95 -3.23 -6.33
C PRO A 52 15.21 -1.97 -6.81
N ALA A 53 13.92 -2.07 -7.12
CA ALA A 53 13.10 -0.96 -7.63
C ALA A 53 12.21 -0.32 -6.54
N GLY A 54 12.32 -0.79 -5.29
CA GLY A 54 11.47 -0.38 -4.17
C GLY A 54 10.69 -1.57 -3.57
N PRO A 55 10.17 -1.42 -2.34
CA PRO A 55 9.44 -2.48 -1.66
C PRO A 55 8.14 -2.85 -2.36
N HIS A 56 7.78 -4.14 -2.32
CA HIS A 56 6.45 -4.62 -2.65
C HIS A 56 5.63 -4.83 -1.37
N VAL A 57 4.36 -4.45 -1.40
CA VAL A 57 3.41 -4.70 -0.29
C VAL A 57 2.54 -5.89 -0.65
N TRP A 58 2.75 -7.02 0.03
CA TRP A 58 2.08 -8.28 -0.27
C TRP A 58 1.17 -8.74 0.87
N TRP A 59 -0.13 -8.78 0.62
CA TRP A 59 -1.11 -9.29 1.57
C TRP A 59 -1.75 -10.58 1.09
N GLN A 60 -2.02 -11.49 2.02
CA GLN A 60 -2.79 -12.71 1.77
C GLN A 60 -3.94 -12.85 2.76
N GLY A 61 -5.15 -13.07 2.23
CA GLY A 61 -6.35 -13.34 3.04
C GLY A 61 -6.44 -14.77 3.60
N GLY A 62 -5.39 -15.57 3.46
CA GLY A 62 -5.31 -16.97 3.88
C GLY A 62 -5.91 -17.98 2.89
N GLY A 63 -5.92 -19.26 3.29
CA GLY A 63 -6.41 -20.37 2.48
C GLY A 63 -5.57 -20.65 1.23
N THR A 64 -6.21 -21.16 0.17
CA THR A 64 -5.59 -21.33 -1.16
C THR A 64 -6.06 -20.19 -2.06
N PRO A 65 -5.22 -19.17 -2.36
CA PRO A 65 -5.62 -18.02 -3.17
C PRO A 65 -6.15 -18.43 -4.55
N LYS A 66 -7.21 -17.75 -5.00
CA LYS A 66 -7.83 -17.94 -6.34
C LYS A 66 -7.87 -16.66 -7.18
N VAL A 67 -7.67 -15.52 -6.54
CA VAL A 67 -7.73 -14.20 -7.14
C VAL A 67 -6.47 -13.45 -6.72
N LEU A 68 -5.87 -12.72 -7.66
CA LEU A 68 -4.77 -11.80 -7.42
C LEU A 68 -5.24 -10.39 -7.77
N ILE A 69 -5.05 -9.45 -6.84
CA ILE A 69 -5.22 -8.02 -7.07
C ILE A 69 -3.83 -7.42 -7.13
N VAL A 70 -3.51 -6.76 -8.25
CA VAL A 70 -2.23 -6.09 -8.45
C VAL A 70 -2.47 -4.61 -8.70
N GLY A 71 -1.74 -3.79 -7.96
CA GLY A 71 -1.67 -2.34 -8.17
C GLY A 71 -0.24 -1.88 -7.92
N HIS A 72 0.00 -0.59 -8.06
CA HIS A 72 1.26 0.04 -7.74
C HIS A 72 0.99 1.22 -6.79
N HIS A 73 1.95 1.52 -5.91
CA HIS A 73 1.84 2.60 -4.92
C HIS A 73 2.81 3.75 -5.21
N ASP A 74 3.67 3.59 -6.20
CA ASP A 74 4.53 4.63 -6.73
C ASP A 74 3.80 5.52 -7.73
N THR A 75 4.34 6.72 -7.95
CA THR A 75 3.77 7.72 -8.85
C THR A 75 4.87 8.36 -9.71
N VAL A 76 4.46 8.99 -10.82
CA VAL A 76 5.37 9.72 -11.72
C VAL A 76 5.58 11.19 -11.32
N PHE A 77 4.94 11.65 -10.26
CA PHE A 77 4.83 13.07 -9.89
C PHE A 77 5.85 13.42 -8.78
N PRO A 78 6.49 14.60 -8.81
CA PRO A 78 7.01 15.25 -7.62
C PRO A 78 5.93 16.08 -6.93
#